data_AF-A0A2V5UYY0-F1
#
_entry.id   AF-A0A2V5UYY0-F1
#
_cell.length_a   1.000
_cell.length_b   1.000
_cell.length_c   1.000
_cell.angle_alpha   90.00
_cell.angle_beta   90.00
_cell.angle_gamma   90.00
#
_symmetry.space_group_name_H-M   'P 1'
#
loop_
_entity.id
_entity.type
_entity.pdbx_description
1 polymer ?
#
loop_
_entity_poly.entity_id
_entity_poly.type
_entity_poly.pdbx_seq_one_letter_code
_entity_poly.pdbx_strand_id
1 'polypeptide(L)'
;MSDENEPNANERNTVSYAQKYWWLILVLLPLALALIKIIPDLRTKKSEGGGFNNQQTGNDNVAISGNQNILNSDLSTKTYVINMASIEKEYAAIKREPLKDDELKKQIEAALELLNSGKARESAAAFEAINRKIALPSLQTDLGVAYQKAGDGNASAQAFTKALEQDPKYAPAHHNLGLVKASRGELVEAREHFEKASGIGDSKALAQIAQEALKDHDYEVEPNNEPAQANILPLLKMVAGNIADGSDTDFFRITTPPKYRDVVRVRIENQSTTLQPGINVSDSDKSRLGGDYHGTPGANFDYSFSVQPDTVYFVQVYGHGTSAGRYSFRVTPLKKYDPYEPNNNIRQAAPIEIGKQIDANIMDGEDGDFYRFKTVTKGATVKIHIENQSITLQPGINVFDSNKSRLGGDYHGTPGANFDYSFS
;
A
#
# COMPACT_ATOMS: atom_id res chain seq x y z
N MET A 1 -13.47 12.93 77.92
CA MET A 1 -13.32 11.61 77.27
C MET A 1 -13.93 11.77 75.89
N SER A 2 -13.11 11.49 74.86
CA SER A 2 -13.22 11.83 73.43
C SER A 2 -12.52 13.12 72.99
N ASP A 3 -11.47 12.88 72.20
CA ASP A 3 -10.83 13.68 71.16
C ASP A 3 -9.86 14.81 71.55
N GLU A 4 -8.58 14.43 71.69
CA GLU A 4 -7.41 15.30 71.63
C GLU A 4 -6.78 15.29 70.22
N ASN A 5 -6.33 16.48 69.83
CA ASN A 5 -5.69 16.87 68.57
C ASN A 5 -4.42 16.06 68.21
N GLU A 6 -4.28 15.72 66.92
CA GLU A 6 -3.00 15.80 66.21
C GLU A 6 -3.18 16.41 64.80
N PRO A 7 -2.23 17.25 64.32
CA PRO A 7 -2.34 17.98 63.06
C PRO A 7 -1.91 17.18 61.84
N ASN A 8 -2.64 17.37 60.73
CA ASN A 8 -2.38 16.77 59.41
C ASN A 8 -1.01 17.18 58.84
N ALA A 9 -0.16 16.18 58.59
CA ALA A 9 1.04 16.29 57.77
C ALA A 9 0.66 16.26 56.28
N ASN A 10 0.39 17.43 55.69
CA ASN A 10 0.28 17.55 54.23
C ASN A 10 0.75 18.90 53.69
N GLU A 11 1.83 19.44 54.25
CA GLU A 11 2.62 20.52 53.65
C GLU A 11 4.07 20.07 53.51
N ARG A 12 4.39 19.46 52.36
CA ARG A 12 5.74 19.46 51.79
C ARG A 12 5.67 19.07 50.31
N ASN A 13 6.15 19.99 49.48
CA ASN A 13 6.55 19.84 48.07
C ASN A 13 5.49 20.03 46.98
N THR A 14 4.92 21.24 46.90
CA THR A 14 4.54 21.83 45.60
C THR A 14 5.58 22.87 45.21
N VAL A 15 6.70 22.43 44.61
CA VAL A 15 7.61 23.33 43.88
C VAL A 15 7.28 23.20 42.39
N SER A 16 6.81 24.30 41.83
CA SER A 16 6.49 24.50 40.42
C SER A 16 7.68 24.14 39.51
N TYR A 17 7.44 23.30 38.50
CA TYR A 17 8.40 22.94 37.45
C TYR A 17 8.93 24.16 36.65
N ALA A 18 8.34 25.34 36.80
CA ALA A 18 8.76 26.58 36.14
C ALA A 18 10.08 27.17 36.67
N GLN A 19 10.58 26.73 37.84
CA GLN A 19 11.84 27.26 38.42
C GLN A 19 13.09 26.43 38.08
N LYS A 20 12.98 25.24 37.48
CA LYS A 20 14.15 24.37 37.22
C LYS A 20 14.87 24.57 35.89
N TYR A 21 14.31 25.36 34.97
CA TYR A 21 14.86 25.57 33.61
C TYR A 21 15.04 27.03 33.19
N TRP A 22 14.86 28.00 34.10
CA TRP A 22 15.03 29.43 33.81
C TRP A 22 16.45 29.82 33.36
N TRP A 23 17.46 29.05 33.75
CA TRP A 23 18.85 29.29 33.36
C TRP A 23 19.18 28.82 31.93
N LEU A 24 18.42 27.88 31.36
CA LEU A 24 18.62 27.38 29.99
C LEU A 24 18.16 28.39 28.92
N ILE A 25 17.22 29.27 29.26
CA ILE A 25 16.70 30.33 28.35
C ILE A 25 17.68 31.51 28.25
N LEU A 26 18.51 31.76 29.27
CA LEU A 26 19.51 32.84 29.27
C LEU A 26 20.83 32.49 28.57
N VAL A 27 21.09 31.22 28.26
CA VAL A 27 22.32 30.78 27.56
C VAL A 27 22.13 30.68 26.03
N LEU A 28 20.89 30.56 25.53
CA LEU A 28 20.62 30.39 24.10
C LEU A 28 20.26 31.69 23.36
N LEU A 29 19.86 32.76 24.05
CA LEU A 29 19.60 34.06 23.42
C LEU A 29 20.83 34.79 22.83
N PRO A 30 22.06 34.65 23.37
CA PRO A 30 23.24 35.31 22.79
C PRO A 30 23.74 34.66 21.49
N LEU A 31 23.40 33.39 21.21
CA LEU A 31 23.84 32.69 19.99
C LEU A 31 22.96 33.03 18.77
N ALA A 32 21.68 33.36 18.97
CA ALA A 32 20.78 33.76 17.88
C ALA A 32 21.07 35.18 17.34
N LEU A 33 21.66 36.06 18.16
CA LEU A 33 22.01 37.43 17.76
C LEU A 33 23.40 37.55 17.11
N ALA A 34 24.27 36.54 17.23
CA ALA A 34 25.59 36.52 16.59
C ALA A 34 25.55 36.09 15.10
N LEU A 35 24.48 35.44 14.65
CA LEU A 35 24.31 35.00 13.25
C LEU A 35 23.72 36.07 12.32
N ILE A 36 23.22 37.19 12.87
CA ILE A 36 22.69 38.31 12.08
C ILE A 36 23.81 39.26 11.57
N LYS A 37 25.07 39.05 11.97
CA LYS A 37 26.22 39.89 11.59
C LYS A 37 27.09 39.38 10.44
N ILE A 38 26.70 38.32 9.72
CA ILE A 38 27.44 37.81 8.55
C ILE A 38 26.52 37.73 7.32
N ILE A 39 25.95 38.87 6.93
CA ILE A 39 25.32 39.07 5.62
C ILE A 39 25.97 40.32 5.03
N PRO A 40 26.70 40.25 3.90
CA PRO A 40 27.09 41.46 3.20
C PRO A 40 25.87 42.07 2.52
N ASP A 41 25.77 43.38 2.73
CA ASP A 41 24.79 44.33 2.22
C ASP A 41 24.69 44.33 0.69
N LEU A 42 23.47 44.13 0.16
CA LEU A 42 23.13 44.46 -1.23
C LEU A 42 21.78 45.17 -1.27
N ARG A 43 21.76 46.42 -0.83
CA ARG A 43 20.88 47.44 -1.40
C ARG A 43 21.70 48.61 -1.94
N THR A 44 21.74 48.76 -3.26
CA THR A 44 21.21 49.93 -3.98
C THR A 44 21.67 49.93 -5.45
N LYS A 45 20.70 49.86 -6.37
CA LYS A 45 20.66 50.67 -7.60
C LYS A 45 19.24 50.63 -8.20
N LYS A 46 18.47 51.70 -7.95
CA LYS A 46 17.55 52.30 -8.94
C LYS A 46 18.45 52.81 -10.10
N SER A 47 18.10 52.86 -11.37
CA SER A 47 16.87 52.88 -12.18
C SER A 47 17.27 52.33 -13.57
N GLU A 48 16.40 51.85 -14.46
CA GLU A 48 15.47 52.60 -15.32
C GLU A 48 14.58 51.60 -16.08
N GLY A 49 13.41 52.08 -16.51
CA GLY A 49 12.34 51.27 -17.06
C GLY A 49 12.62 50.62 -18.42
N GLY A 50 11.97 49.48 -18.62
CA GLY A 50 11.80 48.82 -19.91
C GLY A 50 10.81 47.69 -19.70
N GLY A 51 9.62 47.79 -20.30
CA GLY A 51 8.54 46.83 -20.14
C GLY A 51 8.98 45.42 -20.54
N PHE A 52 8.61 44.43 -19.72
CA PHE A 52 8.75 43.03 -20.06
C PHE A 52 7.39 42.37 -20.14
N ASN A 53 7.09 41.90 -21.35
CA ASN A 53 5.97 41.09 -21.73
C ASN A 53 5.92 39.77 -20.92
N ASN A 54 4.69 39.33 -20.67
CA ASN A 54 4.35 37.94 -20.34
C ASN A 54 5.06 36.95 -21.27
N GLN A 55 5.99 36.16 -20.72
CA GLN A 55 6.29 34.80 -21.18
C GLN A 55 7.22 34.12 -20.15
N GLN A 56 6.62 33.50 -19.14
CA GLN A 56 7.28 32.42 -18.39
C GLN A 56 6.22 31.46 -17.82
N THR A 57 5.38 30.95 -18.72
CA THR A 57 4.66 29.68 -18.54
C THR A 57 5.32 28.70 -19.49
N GLY A 58 6.26 27.90 -19.01
CA GLY A 58 6.97 26.96 -19.87
C GLY A 58 8.23 26.45 -19.23
N ASN A 59 8.09 25.50 -18.29
CA ASN A 59 9.07 24.43 -18.13
C ASN A 59 8.59 23.28 -17.21
N ASP A 60 7.47 23.41 -16.51
CA ASP A 60 6.98 22.32 -15.65
C ASP A 60 6.20 21.22 -16.42
N ASN A 61 5.91 21.45 -17.71
CA ASN A 61 5.25 20.46 -18.58
C ASN A 61 6.22 19.54 -19.35
N VAL A 62 7.54 19.75 -19.27
CA VAL A 62 8.50 18.96 -20.06
C VAL A 62 8.73 17.58 -19.42
N ALA A 63 8.74 17.48 -18.09
CA ALA A 63 8.84 16.20 -17.37
C ALA A 63 7.55 15.35 -17.48
N ILE A 64 6.39 16.01 -17.60
CA ILE A 64 5.08 15.34 -17.80
C ILE A 64 5.05 14.57 -19.14
N SER A 65 5.75 15.07 -20.16
CA SER A 65 5.71 14.48 -21.51
C SER A 65 6.64 13.27 -21.70
N GLY A 66 7.73 13.17 -20.94
CA GLY A 66 8.80 12.19 -21.20
C GLY A 66 8.34 10.74 -21.00
N ASN A 67 7.71 10.45 -19.86
CA ASN A 67 7.29 9.09 -19.50
C ASN A 67 5.87 8.73 -19.96
N GLN A 68 4.94 9.70 -20.06
CA GLN A 68 3.67 9.46 -20.75
C GLN A 68 3.90 9.13 -22.25
N ASN A 69 4.95 9.68 -22.88
CA ASN A 69 5.28 9.38 -24.28
C ASN A 69 5.79 7.94 -24.53
N ILE A 70 6.36 7.24 -23.54
CA ILE A 70 6.89 5.88 -23.77
C ILE A 70 5.73 4.92 -24.04
N LEU A 71 4.61 5.09 -23.33
CA LEU A 71 3.38 4.33 -23.57
C LEU A 71 2.47 5.01 -24.60
N ASN A 72 2.47 6.33 -24.79
CA ASN A 72 1.67 7.00 -25.84
C ASN A 72 2.24 6.81 -27.26
N SER A 73 3.38 6.12 -27.44
CA SER A 73 3.78 5.60 -28.74
C SER A 73 2.78 4.54 -29.22
N ASP A 74 1.82 5.00 -30.03
CA ASP A 74 0.65 4.30 -30.59
C ASP A 74 0.40 2.86 -30.09
N LEU A 75 -0.12 2.72 -28.86
CA LEU A 75 -0.53 1.42 -28.28
C LEU A 75 -1.52 0.68 -29.17
N SER A 76 -2.20 1.37 -30.09
CA SER A 76 -3.13 0.74 -31.04
C SER A 76 -2.43 -0.16 -32.07
N THR A 77 -1.12 0.04 -32.28
CA THR A 77 -0.27 -0.85 -33.10
C THR A 77 0.16 -2.11 -32.34
N LYS A 78 0.07 -2.09 -31.01
CA LYS A 78 0.48 -3.20 -30.14
C LYS A 78 -0.68 -4.14 -29.81
N THR A 79 -1.91 -3.82 -30.20
CA THR A 79 -3.08 -4.65 -29.94
C THR A 79 -2.94 -6.03 -30.58
N TYR A 80 -3.25 -7.08 -29.81
CA TYR A 80 -3.20 -8.45 -30.26
C TYR A 80 -4.58 -8.88 -30.80
N VAL A 81 -4.69 -9.06 -32.12
CA VAL A 81 -5.89 -9.57 -32.80
C VAL A 81 -5.78 -11.08 -32.98
N ILE A 82 -6.85 -11.82 -32.69
CA ILE A 82 -6.84 -13.28 -32.84
C ILE A 82 -7.00 -13.64 -34.32
N ASN A 83 -6.21 -14.62 -34.80
CA ASN A 83 -6.37 -15.12 -36.16
C ASN A 83 -7.42 -16.24 -36.22
N MET A 84 -7.99 -16.47 -37.41
CA MET A 84 -9.05 -17.45 -37.63
C MET A 84 -8.66 -18.88 -37.21
N ALA A 85 -7.41 -19.29 -37.46
CA ALA A 85 -6.94 -20.62 -37.09
C ALA A 85 -6.95 -20.85 -35.56
N SER A 86 -6.61 -19.82 -34.77
CA SER A 86 -6.69 -19.87 -33.31
C SER A 86 -8.15 -19.96 -32.83
N ILE A 87 -9.07 -19.23 -33.47
CA ILE A 87 -10.51 -19.30 -33.18
C ILE A 87 -11.06 -20.70 -33.48
N GLU A 88 -10.71 -21.28 -34.62
CA GLU A 88 -11.14 -22.65 -34.98
C GLU A 88 -10.58 -23.70 -34.01
N LYS A 89 -9.32 -23.55 -33.59
CA LYS A 89 -8.68 -24.43 -32.61
C LYS A 89 -9.36 -24.33 -31.24
N GLU A 90 -9.66 -23.12 -30.78
CA GLU A 90 -10.37 -22.88 -29.52
C GLU A 90 -11.80 -23.43 -29.59
N TYR A 91 -12.51 -23.17 -30.68
CA TYR A 91 -13.84 -23.73 -30.92
C TYR A 91 -13.81 -25.26 -30.85
N ALA A 92 -12.85 -25.90 -31.53
CA ALA A 92 -12.72 -27.35 -31.53
C ALA A 92 -12.41 -27.92 -30.15
N ALA A 93 -11.61 -27.21 -29.34
CA ALA A 93 -11.32 -27.61 -27.98
C ALA A 93 -12.57 -27.53 -27.07
N ILE A 94 -13.36 -26.45 -27.18
CA ILE A 94 -14.52 -26.20 -26.32
C ILE A 94 -15.74 -27.02 -26.75
N LYS A 95 -16.02 -27.08 -28.06
CA LYS A 95 -17.19 -27.78 -28.63
C LYS A 95 -16.92 -29.25 -28.94
N ARG A 96 -15.66 -29.69 -28.88
CA ARG A 96 -15.20 -31.06 -29.21
C ARG A 96 -15.52 -31.49 -30.64
N GLU A 97 -15.64 -30.53 -31.55
CA GLU A 97 -15.83 -30.75 -32.98
C GLU A 97 -15.29 -29.56 -33.79
N PRO A 98 -14.84 -29.75 -35.05
CA PRO A 98 -14.36 -28.64 -35.85
C PRO A 98 -15.51 -27.67 -36.18
N LEU A 99 -15.18 -26.39 -36.31
CA LEU A 99 -16.13 -25.39 -36.81
C LEU A 99 -16.48 -25.72 -38.27
N LYS A 100 -17.72 -26.15 -38.52
CA LYS A 100 -18.22 -26.53 -39.86
C LYS A 100 -19.19 -25.52 -40.48
N ASP A 101 -19.63 -24.53 -39.71
CA ASP A 101 -20.56 -23.50 -40.19
C ASP A 101 -19.82 -22.48 -41.07
N ASP A 102 -19.84 -22.69 -42.38
CA ASP A 102 -19.15 -21.85 -43.37
C ASP A 102 -19.65 -20.40 -43.36
N GLU A 103 -20.93 -20.17 -43.08
CA GLU A 103 -21.51 -18.83 -43.02
C GLU A 103 -20.98 -18.06 -41.80
N LEU A 104 -20.85 -18.74 -40.66
CA LEU A 104 -20.24 -18.17 -39.47
C LEU A 104 -18.74 -17.89 -39.67
N LYS A 105 -17.99 -18.79 -40.33
CA LYS A 105 -16.59 -18.54 -40.67
C LYS A 105 -16.43 -17.26 -41.48
N LYS A 106 -17.26 -17.13 -42.52
CA LYS A 106 -17.30 -15.93 -43.37
C LYS A 106 -17.66 -14.66 -42.57
N GLN A 107 -18.58 -14.76 -41.60
CA GLN A 107 -18.91 -13.64 -40.71
C GLN A 107 -17.72 -13.22 -39.84
N ILE A 108 -16.97 -14.17 -39.27
CA ILE A 108 -15.77 -13.90 -38.48
C ILE A 108 -14.68 -13.25 -39.35
N GLU A 109 -14.41 -13.81 -40.52
CA GLU A 109 -13.43 -13.27 -41.47
C GLU A 109 -13.79 -11.84 -41.91
N ALA A 110 -15.07 -11.58 -42.21
CA ALA A 110 -15.54 -10.24 -42.55
C ALA A 110 -15.38 -9.26 -41.38
N ALA A 111 -15.66 -9.68 -40.14
CA ALA A 111 -15.49 -8.84 -38.95
C ALA A 111 -14.01 -8.48 -38.71
N LEU A 112 -13.09 -9.42 -38.93
CA LEU A 112 -11.65 -9.19 -38.89
C LEU A 112 -11.17 -8.27 -40.03
N GLU A 113 -11.73 -8.40 -41.24
CA GLU A 113 -11.42 -7.52 -42.37
C GLU A 113 -11.88 -6.07 -42.11
N LEU A 114 -13.06 -5.88 -41.53
CA LEU A 114 -13.55 -4.57 -41.08
C LEU A 114 -12.60 -3.95 -40.04
N LEU A 115 -12.06 -4.75 -39.14
CA LEU A 115 -11.10 -4.30 -38.13
C LEU A 115 -9.79 -3.82 -38.78
N ASN A 116 -9.26 -4.61 -39.72
CA ASN A 116 -8.01 -4.31 -40.43
C ASN A 116 -8.13 -3.12 -41.39
N SER A 117 -9.34 -2.88 -41.94
CA SER A 117 -9.63 -1.74 -42.80
C SER A 117 -9.98 -0.45 -42.03
N GLY A 118 -9.87 -0.46 -40.69
CA GLY A 118 -10.12 0.71 -39.85
C GLY A 118 -11.60 1.00 -39.57
N LYS A 119 -12.52 0.15 -40.05
CA LYS A 119 -13.96 0.25 -39.82
C LYS A 119 -14.36 -0.33 -38.47
N ALA A 120 -13.75 0.17 -37.41
CA ALA A 120 -13.80 -0.43 -36.08
C ALA A 120 -15.21 -0.53 -35.49
N ARG A 121 -16.08 0.47 -35.71
CA ARG A 121 -17.49 0.43 -35.24
C ARG A 121 -18.32 -0.64 -35.94
N GLU A 122 -18.11 -0.82 -37.25
CA GLU A 122 -18.78 -1.88 -38.02
C GLU A 122 -18.28 -3.26 -37.58
N SER A 123 -16.97 -3.39 -37.36
CA SER A 123 -16.36 -4.61 -36.81
C SER A 123 -16.92 -4.96 -35.43
N ALA A 124 -17.05 -3.97 -34.54
CA ALA A 124 -17.62 -4.19 -33.20
C ALA A 124 -19.06 -4.72 -33.30
N ALA A 125 -19.91 -4.10 -34.11
CA ALA A 125 -21.28 -4.55 -34.33
C ALA A 125 -21.36 -5.98 -34.90
N ALA A 126 -20.45 -6.34 -35.83
CA ALA A 126 -20.35 -7.70 -36.36
C ALA A 126 -19.94 -8.71 -35.27
N PHE A 127 -18.90 -8.40 -34.48
CA PHE A 127 -18.46 -9.25 -33.38
C PHE A 127 -19.50 -9.39 -32.28
N GLU A 128 -20.33 -8.38 -32.00
CA GLU A 128 -21.45 -8.53 -31.08
C GLU A 128 -22.49 -9.54 -31.59
N ALA A 129 -22.82 -9.47 -32.88
CA ALA A 129 -23.75 -10.40 -33.51
C ALA A 129 -23.22 -11.84 -33.50
N ILE A 130 -21.90 -12.00 -33.72
CA ILE A 130 -21.22 -13.30 -33.66
C ILE A 130 -21.21 -13.84 -32.21
N ASN A 131 -20.83 -13.02 -31.22
CA ASN A 131 -20.76 -13.43 -29.81
C ASN A 131 -22.13 -13.84 -29.25
N ARG A 132 -23.24 -13.29 -29.77
CA ARG A 132 -24.60 -13.75 -29.45
C ARG A 132 -24.90 -15.18 -29.92
N LYS A 133 -24.26 -15.65 -30.99
CA LYS A 133 -24.40 -17.01 -31.50
C LYS A 133 -23.45 -17.96 -30.78
N ILE A 134 -22.19 -17.57 -30.63
CA ILE A 134 -21.12 -18.36 -30.02
C ILE A 134 -20.25 -17.47 -29.15
N ALA A 135 -20.26 -17.75 -27.84
CA ALA A 135 -19.36 -17.14 -26.88
C ALA A 135 -18.06 -17.94 -26.82
N LEU A 136 -16.94 -17.31 -27.22
CA LEU A 136 -15.58 -17.80 -27.04
C LEU A 136 -14.71 -16.68 -26.47
N PRO A 137 -13.71 -17.00 -25.62
CA PRO A 137 -12.74 -16.01 -25.16
C PRO A 137 -12.05 -15.25 -26.31
N SER A 138 -11.70 -15.93 -27.41
CA SER A 138 -11.13 -15.26 -28.60
C SER A 138 -12.06 -14.22 -29.22
N LEU A 139 -13.31 -14.59 -29.52
CA LEU A 139 -14.29 -13.70 -30.16
C LEU A 139 -14.68 -12.53 -29.25
N GLN A 140 -14.73 -12.78 -27.94
CA GLN A 140 -14.98 -11.74 -26.94
C GLN A 140 -13.77 -10.79 -26.81
N THR A 141 -12.55 -11.29 -27.01
CA THR A 141 -11.32 -10.49 -27.09
C THR A 141 -11.31 -9.64 -28.36
N ASP A 142 -11.62 -10.19 -29.53
CA ASP A 142 -11.65 -9.41 -30.78
C ASP A 142 -12.75 -8.33 -30.77
N LEU A 143 -13.89 -8.59 -30.11
CA LEU A 143 -14.89 -7.55 -29.82
C LEU A 143 -14.29 -6.41 -28.99
N GLY A 144 -13.52 -6.74 -27.94
CA GLY A 144 -12.82 -5.74 -27.13
C GLY A 144 -11.80 -4.92 -27.92
N VAL A 145 -11.09 -5.54 -28.85
CA VAL A 145 -10.18 -4.84 -29.78
C VAL A 145 -10.95 -3.91 -30.72
N ALA A 146 -12.07 -4.36 -31.27
CA ALA A 146 -12.92 -3.54 -32.13
C ALA A 146 -13.44 -2.30 -31.38
N TYR A 147 -13.86 -2.47 -30.12
CA TYR A 147 -14.24 -1.35 -29.27
C TYR A 147 -13.08 -0.39 -28.99
N GLN A 148 -11.89 -0.93 -28.72
CA GLN A 148 -10.70 -0.11 -28.49
C GLN A 148 -10.38 0.76 -29.71
N LYS A 149 -10.35 0.17 -30.90
CA LYS A 149 -10.10 0.89 -32.16
C LYS A 149 -11.24 1.85 -32.54
N ALA A 150 -12.45 1.61 -32.05
CA ALA A 150 -13.59 2.53 -32.20
C ALA A 150 -13.53 3.74 -31.25
N GLY A 151 -12.55 3.78 -30.33
CA GLY A 151 -12.40 4.82 -29.31
C GLY A 151 -13.25 4.58 -28.06
N ASP A 152 -13.92 3.43 -27.94
CA ASP A 152 -14.72 3.08 -26.76
C ASP A 152 -13.90 2.20 -25.81
N GLY A 153 -13.05 2.86 -25.03
CA GLY A 153 -12.21 2.17 -24.04
C GLY A 153 -13.00 1.45 -22.96
N ASN A 154 -14.23 1.89 -22.62
CA ASN A 154 -15.04 1.30 -21.57
C ASN A 154 -15.68 -0.02 -22.03
N ALA A 155 -16.31 -0.01 -23.21
CA ALA A 155 -16.82 -1.24 -23.82
C ALA A 155 -15.69 -2.24 -24.11
N SER A 156 -14.51 -1.75 -24.49
CA SER A 156 -13.31 -2.56 -24.68
C SER A 156 -12.90 -3.32 -23.41
N ALA A 157 -12.74 -2.60 -22.29
CA ALA A 157 -12.40 -3.21 -21.00
C ALA A 157 -13.44 -4.25 -20.57
N GLN A 158 -14.74 -3.94 -20.70
CA GLN A 158 -15.82 -4.88 -20.37
C GLN A 158 -15.76 -6.15 -21.23
N ALA A 159 -15.45 -6.02 -22.52
CA ALA A 159 -15.33 -7.17 -23.39
C ALA A 159 -14.13 -8.05 -23.00
N PHE A 160 -12.96 -7.48 -22.70
CA PHE A 160 -11.83 -8.27 -22.21
C PHE A 160 -12.13 -8.95 -20.88
N THR A 161 -12.81 -8.27 -19.95
CA THR A 161 -13.24 -8.88 -18.68
C THR A 161 -14.15 -10.09 -18.92
N LYS A 162 -15.11 -10.01 -19.83
CA LYS A 162 -15.96 -11.16 -20.20
C LYS A 162 -15.19 -12.33 -20.79
N ALA A 163 -14.11 -12.08 -21.54
CA ALA A 163 -13.24 -13.14 -22.01
C ALA A 163 -12.51 -13.82 -20.84
N LEU A 164 -12.05 -13.04 -19.87
CA LEU A 164 -11.38 -13.53 -18.65
C LEU A 164 -12.34 -14.22 -17.65
N GLU A 165 -13.63 -13.89 -17.66
CA GLU A 165 -14.65 -14.63 -16.91
C GLU A 165 -14.82 -16.07 -17.45
N GLN A 166 -14.62 -16.28 -18.76
CA GLN A 166 -14.69 -17.59 -19.40
C GLN A 166 -13.38 -18.38 -19.24
N ASP A 167 -12.25 -17.72 -19.43
CA ASP A 167 -10.92 -18.28 -19.16
C ASP A 167 -10.04 -17.24 -18.43
N PRO A 168 -9.89 -17.37 -17.10
CA PRO A 168 -9.08 -16.46 -16.28
C PRO A 168 -7.59 -16.43 -16.62
N LYS A 169 -7.10 -17.33 -17.49
CA LYS A 169 -5.70 -17.38 -17.94
C LYS A 169 -5.56 -17.01 -19.41
N TYR A 170 -6.60 -16.50 -20.06
CA TYR A 170 -6.58 -16.19 -21.48
C TYR A 170 -5.64 -15.01 -21.78
N ALA A 171 -4.40 -15.36 -22.13
CA ALA A 171 -3.29 -14.41 -22.29
C ALA A 171 -3.58 -13.25 -23.29
N PRO A 172 -4.27 -13.45 -24.43
CA PRO A 172 -4.59 -12.34 -25.32
C PRO A 172 -5.51 -11.28 -24.69
N ALA A 173 -6.49 -11.68 -23.88
CA ALA A 173 -7.36 -10.74 -23.17
C ALA A 173 -6.59 -9.98 -22.09
N HIS A 174 -5.71 -10.67 -21.35
CA HIS A 174 -4.79 -10.00 -20.43
C HIS A 174 -3.90 -8.97 -21.13
N HIS A 175 -3.31 -9.32 -22.28
CA HIS A 175 -2.47 -8.39 -23.05
C HIS A 175 -3.23 -7.11 -23.44
N ASN A 176 -4.39 -7.27 -24.08
CA ASN A 176 -5.15 -6.13 -24.58
C ASN A 176 -5.78 -5.29 -23.46
N LEU A 177 -6.23 -5.92 -22.37
CA LEU A 177 -6.69 -5.19 -21.19
C LEU A 177 -5.54 -4.40 -20.56
N GLY A 178 -4.32 -4.95 -20.52
CA GLY A 178 -3.13 -4.22 -20.10
C GLY A 178 -2.88 -2.97 -20.94
N LEU A 179 -3.08 -3.02 -22.26
CA LEU A 179 -2.98 -1.85 -23.14
C LEU A 179 -4.06 -0.80 -22.83
N VAL A 180 -5.30 -1.22 -22.58
CA VAL A 180 -6.39 -0.31 -22.19
C VAL A 180 -6.06 0.36 -20.86
N LYS A 181 -5.60 -0.39 -19.87
CA LYS A 181 -5.18 0.12 -18.56
C LYS A 181 -4.03 1.11 -18.69
N ALA A 182 -3.00 0.77 -19.48
CA ALA A 182 -1.87 1.67 -19.76
C ALA A 182 -2.32 2.98 -20.43
N SER A 183 -3.24 2.93 -21.40
CA SER A 183 -3.76 4.13 -22.07
C SER A 183 -4.55 5.08 -21.16
N ARG A 184 -4.98 4.58 -19.99
CA ARG A 184 -5.69 5.36 -18.96
C ARG A 184 -4.76 5.82 -17.82
N GLY A 185 -3.47 5.50 -17.88
CA GLY A 185 -2.52 5.76 -16.80
C GLY A 185 -2.61 4.77 -15.62
N GLU A 186 -3.42 3.72 -15.73
CA GLU A 186 -3.57 2.65 -14.73
C GLU A 186 -2.38 1.67 -14.83
N LEU A 187 -1.16 2.17 -14.56
CA LEU A 187 0.10 1.49 -14.86
C LEU A 187 0.35 0.23 -14.00
N VAL A 188 -0.21 0.21 -12.78
CA VAL A 188 -0.18 -0.95 -11.88
C VAL A 188 -0.93 -2.11 -12.51
N GLU A 189 -2.19 -1.88 -12.85
CA GLU A 189 -3.10 -2.86 -13.43
C GLU A 189 -2.56 -3.29 -14.78
N ALA A 190 -2.07 -2.32 -15.58
CA ALA A 190 -1.41 -2.61 -16.84
C ALA A 190 -0.26 -3.62 -16.65
N ARG A 191 0.65 -3.38 -15.69
CA ARG A 191 1.75 -4.29 -15.37
C ARG A 191 1.24 -5.69 -15.00
N GLU A 192 0.30 -5.78 -14.07
CA GLU A 192 -0.26 -7.08 -13.62
C GLU A 192 -0.88 -7.86 -14.79
N HIS A 193 -1.61 -7.17 -15.68
CA HIS A 193 -2.18 -7.77 -16.87
C HIS A 193 -1.10 -8.20 -17.88
N PHE A 194 -0.07 -7.40 -18.10
CA PHE A 194 1.05 -7.78 -18.97
C PHE A 194 1.86 -8.96 -18.43
N GLU A 195 2.04 -9.08 -17.11
CA GLU A 195 2.70 -10.23 -16.48
C GLU A 195 1.89 -11.52 -16.69
N LYS A 196 0.57 -11.46 -16.55
CA LYS A 196 -0.33 -12.60 -16.83
C LYS A 196 -0.35 -12.99 -18.30
N ALA A 197 -0.05 -12.06 -19.21
CA ALA A 197 0.08 -12.29 -20.64
C ALA A 197 1.50 -12.67 -21.10
N SER A 198 2.40 -13.03 -20.17
CA SER A 198 3.79 -13.36 -20.48
C SER A 198 3.89 -14.42 -21.59
N GLY A 199 4.56 -14.06 -22.69
CA GLY A 199 4.72 -14.90 -23.88
C GLY A 199 3.84 -14.54 -25.08
N ILE A 200 2.94 -13.56 -24.96
CA ILE A 200 2.17 -13.01 -26.09
C ILE A 200 2.57 -11.57 -26.40
N GLY A 201 2.78 -11.29 -27.69
CA GLY A 201 3.11 -9.94 -28.19
C GLY A 201 4.29 -9.31 -27.43
N ASP A 202 4.17 -8.01 -27.15
CA ASP A 202 5.18 -7.25 -26.40
C ASP A 202 4.97 -7.27 -24.89
N SER A 203 4.12 -8.16 -24.34
CA SER A 203 3.68 -8.11 -22.93
C SER A 203 4.83 -8.02 -21.94
N LYS A 204 5.91 -8.79 -22.13
CA LYS A 204 7.07 -8.74 -21.22
C LYS A 204 7.76 -7.38 -21.22
N ALA A 205 7.94 -6.78 -22.40
CA ALA A 205 8.53 -5.45 -22.52
C ALA A 205 7.61 -4.37 -21.96
N LEU A 206 6.30 -4.49 -22.21
CA LEU A 206 5.29 -3.57 -21.69
C LEU A 206 5.16 -3.64 -20.17
N ALA A 207 5.26 -4.82 -19.57
CA ALA A 207 5.33 -4.98 -18.11
C ALA A 207 6.55 -4.25 -17.54
N GLN A 208 7.71 -4.37 -18.18
CA GLN A 208 8.92 -3.67 -17.77
C GLN A 208 8.82 -2.15 -17.93
N ILE A 209 8.21 -1.67 -19.03
CA ILE A 209 7.96 -0.24 -19.25
C ILE A 209 7.00 0.32 -18.20
N ALA A 210 5.88 -0.37 -17.94
CA ALA A 210 4.94 0.02 -16.90
C ALA A 210 5.62 0.02 -15.52
N GLN A 211 6.46 -0.98 -15.24
CA GLN A 211 7.25 -1.05 -14.01
C GLN A 211 8.25 0.11 -13.87
N GLU A 212 8.90 0.52 -14.96
CA GLU A 212 9.82 1.65 -14.95
C GLU A 212 9.06 2.97 -14.75
N ALA A 213 7.94 3.16 -15.45
CA ALA A 213 7.10 4.34 -15.29
C ALA A 213 6.53 4.47 -13.86
N LEU A 214 6.26 3.36 -13.17
CA LEU A 214 5.84 3.36 -11.75
C LEU A 214 6.95 3.81 -10.79
N LYS A 215 8.24 3.72 -11.16
CA LYS A 215 9.34 4.16 -10.29
C LYS A 215 9.34 5.67 -10.10
N ASP A 216 8.88 6.42 -11.11
CA ASP A 216 8.97 7.89 -11.16
C ASP A 216 7.71 8.63 -10.66
N HIS A 217 6.64 7.92 -10.28
CA HIS A 217 5.44 8.58 -9.75
C HIS A 217 5.61 8.93 -8.27
N ASP A 218 6.04 10.15 -8.00
CA ASP A 218 6.10 10.74 -6.64
C ASP A 218 4.77 11.38 -6.23
N TYR A 219 3.67 11.09 -6.95
CA TYR A 219 2.34 11.67 -6.75
C TYR A 219 1.26 10.60 -6.85
N GLU A 220 0.13 10.82 -6.17
CA GLU A 220 -1.07 10.00 -6.29
C GLU A 220 -1.74 10.12 -7.67
N VAL A 221 -2.60 9.16 -8.00
CA VAL A 221 -3.41 9.16 -9.22
C VAL A 221 -4.88 9.01 -8.85
N GLU A 222 -5.71 9.93 -9.34
CA GLU A 222 -7.16 9.97 -9.13
C GLU A 222 -7.93 9.32 -10.31
N PRO A 223 -9.10 8.72 -10.08
CA PRO A 223 -9.78 8.60 -8.79
C PRO A 223 -9.16 7.50 -7.91
N ASN A 224 -8.95 7.78 -6.63
CA ASN A 224 -8.51 6.78 -5.63
C ASN A 224 -9.35 6.85 -4.35
N ASN A 225 -10.61 7.23 -4.51
CA ASN A 225 -11.56 7.49 -3.44
C ASN A 225 -12.18 6.23 -2.80
N GLU A 226 -11.83 5.04 -3.28
CA GLU A 226 -12.28 3.76 -2.74
C GLU A 226 -11.19 2.68 -2.80
N PRO A 227 -11.25 1.62 -1.96
CA PRO A 227 -10.23 0.57 -1.94
C PRO A 227 -9.98 -0.13 -3.27
N ALA A 228 -10.99 -0.22 -4.15
CA ALA A 228 -10.85 -0.83 -5.47
C ALA A 228 -9.98 -0.02 -6.44
N GLN A 229 -9.80 1.27 -6.15
CA GLN A 229 -9.04 2.23 -6.94
C GLN A 229 -7.74 2.67 -6.23
N ALA A 230 -7.37 1.95 -5.17
CA ALA A 230 -6.28 2.37 -4.30
C ALA A 230 -4.93 2.43 -5.05
N ASN A 231 -4.24 3.57 -4.94
CA ASN A 231 -2.89 3.74 -5.46
C ASN A 231 -1.92 2.74 -4.81
N ILE A 232 -1.16 1.98 -5.60
CA ILE A 232 -0.11 1.15 -4.99
C ILE A 232 0.99 2.03 -4.43
N LEU A 233 1.29 1.86 -3.14
CA LEU A 233 2.43 2.48 -2.49
C LEU A 233 3.51 1.42 -2.18
N PRO A 234 4.66 1.46 -2.87
CA PRO A 234 5.85 0.77 -2.40
C PRO A 234 6.29 1.30 -1.03
N LEU A 235 6.62 0.40 -0.09
CA LEU A 235 7.14 0.78 1.21
C LEU A 235 8.37 1.68 1.08
N LEU A 236 8.56 2.59 2.04
CA LEU A 236 9.61 3.62 2.11
C LEU A 236 9.52 4.74 1.06
N LYS A 237 8.73 4.58 -0.01
CA LYS A 237 8.54 5.64 -1.01
C LYS A 237 7.69 6.77 -0.42
N MET A 238 8.11 8.00 -0.70
CA MET A 238 7.30 9.19 -0.43
C MET A 238 6.44 9.47 -1.66
N VAL A 239 5.14 9.65 -1.46
CA VAL A 239 4.18 10.02 -2.50
C VAL A 239 3.46 11.29 -2.06
N ALA A 240 3.37 12.29 -2.93
CA ALA A 240 2.62 13.50 -2.70
C ALA A 240 1.14 13.30 -3.07
N GLY A 241 0.26 13.86 -2.28
CA GLY A 241 -1.18 13.81 -2.48
C GLY A 241 -1.86 15.11 -2.12
N ASN A 242 -3.16 15.21 -2.38
CA ASN A 242 -3.97 16.38 -2.14
C ASN A 242 -5.43 16.00 -1.92
N ILE A 243 -5.88 16.16 -0.68
CA ILE A 243 -7.31 16.17 -0.36
C ILE A 243 -7.91 17.48 -0.88
N ALA A 244 -8.71 17.42 -1.93
CA ALA A 244 -9.32 18.57 -2.59
C ALA A 244 -10.42 19.21 -1.73
N ASP A 245 -11.29 18.41 -1.11
CA ASP A 245 -12.36 18.85 -0.22
C ASP A 245 -12.79 17.75 0.78
N GLY A 246 -13.84 18.00 1.57
CA GLY A 246 -14.29 17.06 2.61
C GLY A 246 -14.95 15.78 2.11
N SER A 247 -15.20 15.65 0.80
CA SER A 247 -15.66 14.41 0.17
C SER A 247 -14.52 13.60 -0.43
N ASP A 248 -13.35 14.21 -0.56
CA ASP A 248 -12.17 13.60 -1.15
C ASP A 248 -11.36 12.80 -0.13
N THR A 249 -10.92 11.62 -0.55
CA THR A 249 -10.13 10.71 0.25
C THR A 249 -9.24 9.87 -0.64
N ASP A 250 -8.05 9.58 -0.14
CA ASP A 250 -7.06 8.85 -0.91
C ASP A 250 -6.83 7.47 -0.32
N PHE A 251 -7.15 6.43 -1.09
CA PHE A 251 -6.77 5.07 -0.75
C PHE A 251 -5.44 4.70 -1.37
N PHE A 252 -4.59 4.08 -0.55
CA PHE A 252 -3.33 3.47 -0.95
C PHE A 252 -3.31 2.00 -0.57
N ARG A 253 -2.75 1.15 -1.43
CA ARG A 253 -2.52 -0.27 -1.19
C ARG A 253 -1.04 -0.51 -0.94
N ILE A 254 -0.71 -1.15 0.19
CA ILE A 254 0.65 -1.57 0.52
C ILE A 254 0.74 -3.10 0.60
N THR A 255 1.94 -3.64 0.39
CA THR A 255 2.26 -5.05 0.63
C THR A 255 3.47 -5.13 1.56
N THR A 256 3.35 -5.89 2.63
CA THR A 256 4.34 -5.96 3.71
C THR A 256 5.46 -6.94 3.39
N PRO A 257 6.65 -6.81 4.03
CA PRO A 257 7.77 -7.72 3.76
C PRO A 257 7.41 -9.18 4.06
N PRO A 258 7.99 -10.15 3.34
CA PRO A 258 7.48 -11.52 3.34
C PRO A 258 7.89 -12.38 4.53
N LYS A 259 8.81 -11.90 5.39
CA LYS A 259 9.50 -12.78 6.34
C LYS A 259 9.00 -12.69 7.77
N TYR A 260 8.80 -11.46 8.25
CA TYR A 260 8.50 -11.22 9.65
C TYR A 260 7.24 -10.39 9.77
N ARG A 261 6.46 -10.73 10.80
CA ARG A 261 5.52 -9.80 11.38
C ARG A 261 6.30 -8.56 11.83
N ASP A 262 5.73 -7.38 11.69
CA ASP A 262 6.40 -6.12 12.02
C ASP A 262 5.39 -5.06 12.44
N VAL A 263 5.87 -3.91 12.88
CA VAL A 263 5.10 -2.67 12.98
C VAL A 263 5.50 -1.77 11.83
N VAL A 264 4.52 -1.20 11.13
CA VAL A 264 4.76 -0.14 10.16
C VAL A 264 4.32 1.20 10.72
N ARG A 265 5.01 2.27 10.32
CA ARG A 265 4.58 3.65 10.54
C ARG A 265 4.08 4.23 9.23
N VAL A 266 2.83 4.66 9.22
CA VAL A 266 2.26 5.56 8.24
C VAL A 266 2.56 6.99 8.68
N ARG A 267 3.18 7.78 7.81
CA ARG A 267 3.41 9.20 8.05
C ARG A 267 2.78 10.05 6.97
N ILE A 268 2.04 11.06 7.40
CA ILE A 268 1.59 12.19 6.61
C ILE A 268 2.43 13.40 7.01
N GLU A 269 3.16 13.95 6.05
CA GLU A 269 3.78 15.26 6.15
C GLU A 269 2.86 16.27 5.49
N ASN A 270 2.23 17.10 6.31
CA ASN A 270 1.22 18.04 5.87
C ASN A 270 1.90 19.25 5.24
N GLN A 271 1.53 19.56 4.00
CA GLN A 271 2.06 20.68 3.22
C GLN A 271 1.05 21.81 3.09
N SER A 272 -0.08 21.70 3.80
CA SER A 272 -1.16 22.67 3.90
C SER A 272 -1.19 23.30 5.30
N THR A 273 -1.85 24.44 5.42
CA THR A 273 -2.17 25.05 6.72
C THR A 273 -3.59 24.72 7.19
N THR A 274 -4.39 24.07 6.34
CA THR A 274 -5.82 23.83 6.58
C THR A 274 -6.15 22.37 6.84
N LEU A 275 -5.40 21.42 6.27
CA LEU A 275 -5.67 19.99 6.39
C LEU A 275 -5.52 19.55 7.86
N GLN A 276 -6.55 18.89 8.40
CA GLN A 276 -6.48 18.11 9.63
C GLN A 276 -6.39 16.64 9.22
N PRO A 277 -5.18 16.06 9.12
CA PRO A 277 -4.99 14.78 8.46
C PRO A 277 -5.56 13.63 9.30
N GLY A 278 -6.20 12.68 8.63
CA GLY A 278 -6.70 11.44 9.18
C GLY A 278 -6.16 10.22 8.42
N ILE A 279 -6.03 9.10 9.14
CA ILE A 279 -5.61 7.81 8.61
C ILE A 279 -6.61 6.75 9.06
N ASN A 280 -7.15 5.96 8.13
CA ASN A 280 -7.76 4.67 8.46
C ASN A 280 -6.98 3.53 7.80
N VAL A 281 -6.99 2.37 8.42
CA VAL A 281 -6.29 1.18 7.93
C VAL A 281 -7.26 0.01 7.91
N SER A 282 -7.22 -0.77 6.82
CA SER A 282 -8.00 -1.99 6.64
C SER A 282 -7.14 -3.14 6.12
N ASP A 283 -7.56 -4.37 6.42
CA ASP A 283 -6.92 -5.60 5.93
C ASP A 283 -7.25 -5.89 4.45
N SER A 284 -6.77 -7.03 3.93
CA SER A 284 -7.01 -7.48 2.56
C SER A 284 -8.49 -7.70 2.23
N ASP A 285 -9.31 -8.02 3.23
CA ASP A 285 -10.75 -8.19 3.11
C ASP A 285 -11.51 -6.87 3.26
N LYS A 286 -10.78 -5.75 3.40
CA LYS A 286 -11.27 -4.39 3.59
C LYS A 286 -11.99 -4.19 4.93
N SER A 287 -11.71 -5.06 5.91
CA SER A 287 -12.19 -4.88 7.28
C SER A 287 -11.30 -3.86 7.99
N ARG A 288 -11.92 -2.89 8.65
CA ARG A 288 -11.19 -1.82 9.34
C ARG A 288 -10.43 -2.38 10.55
N LEU A 289 -9.12 -2.20 10.56
CA LEU A 289 -8.22 -2.56 11.65
C LEU A 289 -8.08 -1.44 12.68
N GLY A 290 -8.13 -0.19 12.20
CA GLY A 290 -7.92 0.98 13.04
C GLY A 290 -7.82 2.26 12.24
N GLY A 291 -7.48 3.33 12.94
CA GLY A 291 -7.33 4.66 12.37
C GLY A 291 -7.57 5.74 13.41
N ASP A 292 -7.04 6.92 13.15
CA ASP A 292 -7.16 8.11 13.99
C ASP A 292 -6.90 9.37 13.14
N TYR A 293 -7.02 10.55 13.73
CA TYR A 293 -6.79 11.82 13.06
C TYR A 293 -6.10 12.85 13.96
N HIS A 294 -5.42 13.82 13.34
CA HIS A 294 -4.81 14.94 14.04
C HIS A 294 -5.64 16.22 13.89
N GLY A 295 -6.29 16.65 14.97
CA GLY A 295 -7.23 17.79 14.96
C GLY A 295 -6.61 19.17 14.75
N THR A 296 -5.28 19.33 14.81
CA THR A 296 -4.61 20.61 14.52
C THR A 296 -4.37 20.77 13.02
N PRO A 297 -4.93 21.81 12.36
CA PRO A 297 -4.66 22.11 10.96
C PRO A 297 -3.16 22.32 10.69
N GLY A 298 -2.66 21.74 9.60
CA GLY A 298 -1.26 21.84 9.18
C GLY A 298 -0.28 20.99 9.98
N ALA A 299 -0.74 20.22 10.97
CA ALA A 299 0.13 19.28 11.67
C ALA A 299 0.47 18.08 10.79
N ASN A 300 1.71 17.60 10.93
CA ASN A 300 2.10 16.27 10.47
C ASN A 300 1.43 15.20 11.36
N PHE A 301 1.26 13.99 10.83
CA PHE A 301 0.60 12.92 11.55
C PHE A 301 1.28 11.57 11.33
N ASP A 302 1.52 10.84 12.41
CA ASP A 302 2.04 9.48 12.40
C ASP A 302 0.98 8.55 12.97
N TYR A 303 0.75 7.42 12.29
CA TYR A 303 -0.04 6.31 12.79
C TYR A 303 0.77 5.02 12.63
N SER A 304 0.81 4.17 13.65
CA SER A 304 1.54 2.90 13.60
C SER A 304 0.62 1.74 13.92
N PHE A 305 0.80 0.63 13.23
CA PHE A 305 0.03 -0.60 13.43
C PHE A 305 0.86 -1.82 13.05
N SER A 306 0.53 -2.97 13.63
CA SER A 306 1.19 -4.23 13.34
C SER A 306 0.70 -4.84 12.03
N VAL A 307 1.59 -5.52 11.34
CA VAL A 307 1.34 -6.13 10.04
C VAL A 307 1.81 -7.57 10.00
N GLN A 308 1.03 -8.41 9.34
CA GLN A 308 1.40 -9.78 9.01
C GLN A 308 2.39 -9.79 7.83
N PRO A 309 3.27 -10.80 7.73
CA PRO A 309 4.18 -10.93 6.60
C PRO A 309 3.43 -11.20 5.29
N ASP A 310 3.98 -10.71 4.18
CA ASP A 310 3.46 -10.94 2.81
C ASP A 310 1.95 -10.63 2.64
N THR A 311 1.47 -9.61 3.36
CA THR A 311 0.03 -9.31 3.45
C THR A 311 -0.28 -7.95 2.86
N VAL A 312 -1.42 -7.85 2.18
CA VAL A 312 -1.92 -6.61 1.60
C VAL A 312 -2.74 -5.84 2.62
N TYR A 313 -2.51 -4.53 2.73
CA TYR A 313 -3.30 -3.61 3.54
C TYR A 313 -3.72 -2.40 2.71
N PHE A 314 -4.86 -1.82 3.07
CA PHE A 314 -5.36 -0.57 2.51
C PHE A 314 -5.24 0.55 3.55
N VAL A 315 -4.63 1.66 3.17
CA VAL A 315 -4.47 2.86 3.98
C VAL A 315 -5.27 3.98 3.33
N GLN A 316 -6.26 4.50 4.04
CA GLN A 316 -7.04 5.66 3.65
C GLN A 316 -6.43 6.91 4.30
N VAL A 317 -6.09 7.91 3.49
CA VAL A 317 -5.78 9.27 3.93
C VAL A 317 -7.01 10.15 3.68
N TYR A 318 -7.38 10.98 4.66
CA TYR A 318 -8.55 11.86 4.54
C TYR A 318 -8.34 13.16 5.33
N GLY A 319 -9.14 14.18 5.01
CA GLY A 319 -9.26 15.38 5.82
C GLY A 319 -10.39 15.24 6.85
N HIS A 320 -10.13 15.51 8.13
CA HIS A 320 -11.18 15.54 9.14
C HIS A 320 -12.12 16.75 8.92
N GLY A 321 -13.42 16.54 9.04
CA GLY A 321 -14.43 17.56 8.77
C GLY A 321 -14.47 17.97 7.29
N THR A 322 -14.27 19.25 7.01
CA THR A 322 -14.15 19.78 5.63
C THR A 322 -12.73 20.27 5.34
N SER A 323 -11.74 19.80 6.11
CA SER A 323 -10.36 20.21 5.92
C SER A 323 -9.78 19.60 4.66
N ALA A 324 -8.89 20.34 3.99
CA ALA A 324 -8.35 19.99 2.69
C ALA A 324 -6.91 20.48 2.57
N GLY A 325 -6.17 19.90 1.63
CA GLY A 325 -4.89 20.39 1.17
C GLY A 325 -3.86 19.31 0.88
N ARG A 326 -2.71 19.78 0.40
CA ARG A 326 -1.58 18.95 -0.02
C ARG A 326 -0.87 18.30 1.15
N TYR A 327 -0.36 17.10 0.91
CA TYR A 327 0.45 16.34 1.84
C TYR A 327 1.48 15.48 1.09
N SER A 328 2.41 14.90 1.85
CA SER A 328 3.20 13.76 1.39
C SER A 328 3.06 12.58 2.36
N PHE A 329 3.15 11.38 1.82
CA PHE A 329 2.73 10.13 2.45
C PHE A 329 3.75 9.03 2.25
N ARG A 330 4.00 8.27 3.31
CA ARG A 330 4.90 7.10 3.27
C ARG A 330 4.56 6.10 4.35
N VAL A 331 4.80 4.83 4.03
CA VAL A 331 4.75 3.74 5.00
C VAL A 331 6.15 3.16 5.20
N THR A 332 6.59 3.09 6.46
CA THR A 332 7.95 2.67 6.86
C THR A 332 7.88 1.47 7.79
N PRO A 333 8.45 0.31 7.41
CA PRO A 333 8.69 -0.78 8.35
C PRO A 333 9.63 -0.34 9.47
N LEU A 334 9.25 -0.61 10.73
CA LEU A 334 10.03 -0.23 11.90
C LEU A 334 11.00 -1.31 12.35
N LYS A 335 10.89 -2.54 11.82
CA LYS A 335 11.72 -3.70 12.18
C LYS A 335 11.72 -3.94 13.69
N LYS A 336 10.52 -4.02 14.26
CA LYS A 336 10.27 -4.25 15.69
C LYS A 336 10.34 -5.73 16.09
N TYR A 337 10.37 -6.65 15.12
CA TYR A 337 10.61 -8.07 15.38
C TYR A 337 11.96 -8.30 16.08
N ASP A 338 12.01 -9.30 16.95
CA ASP A 338 13.23 -9.74 17.62
C ASP A 338 13.96 -10.86 16.83
N PRO A 339 15.19 -11.26 17.23
CA PRO A 339 15.97 -12.27 16.51
C PRO A 339 15.36 -13.68 16.47
N TYR A 340 14.35 -13.98 17.28
CA TYR A 340 13.73 -15.30 17.42
C TYR A 340 12.49 -15.49 16.54
N GLU A 341 12.01 -14.42 15.89
CA GLU A 341 10.89 -14.49 14.96
C GLU A 341 11.25 -15.28 13.68
N PRO A 342 10.31 -16.05 13.08
CA PRO A 342 8.95 -16.28 13.57
C PRO A 342 8.88 -17.32 14.71
N ASN A 343 8.31 -16.95 15.85
CA ASN A 343 8.06 -17.85 17.00
C ASN A 343 6.63 -17.76 17.55
N ASN A 344 5.71 -17.24 16.74
CA ASN A 344 4.30 -17.00 17.01
C ASN A 344 3.43 -18.22 17.39
N ASN A 345 3.96 -19.45 17.30
CA ASN A 345 3.24 -20.65 17.73
C ASN A 345 4.19 -21.75 18.23
N ILE A 346 3.64 -22.66 19.03
CA ILE A 346 4.38 -23.75 19.68
C ILE A 346 5.13 -24.69 18.71
N ARG A 347 4.75 -24.75 17.43
CA ARG A 347 5.48 -25.56 16.43
C ARG A 347 6.73 -24.85 15.92
N GLN A 348 6.72 -23.53 15.94
CA GLN A 348 7.84 -22.66 15.58
C GLN A 348 8.66 -22.20 16.80
N ALA A 349 8.41 -22.79 17.98
CA ALA A 349 9.06 -22.37 19.22
C ALA A 349 10.59 -22.27 19.09
N ALA A 350 11.12 -21.08 19.38
CA ALA A 350 12.53 -20.76 19.23
C ALA A 350 13.38 -21.45 20.30
N PRO A 351 14.49 -22.11 19.95
CA PRO A 351 15.35 -22.77 20.92
C PRO A 351 16.12 -21.74 21.75
N ILE A 352 16.06 -21.88 23.07
CA ILE A 352 16.82 -21.05 24.02
C ILE A 352 17.61 -21.93 24.99
N GLU A 353 18.67 -21.37 25.58
CA GLU A 353 19.51 -22.06 26.55
C GLU A 353 19.18 -21.60 27.98
N ILE A 354 19.06 -22.54 28.91
CA ILE A 354 18.86 -22.22 30.32
C ILE A 354 20.05 -21.41 30.84
N GLY A 355 19.75 -20.31 31.54
CA GLY A 355 20.74 -19.44 32.16
C GLY A 355 21.29 -18.34 31.24
N LYS A 356 20.89 -18.31 29.96
CA LYS A 356 21.16 -17.17 29.08
C LYS A 356 19.96 -16.22 29.06
N GLN A 357 20.22 -14.93 29.23
CA GLN A 357 19.24 -13.89 28.97
C GLN A 357 19.04 -13.76 27.46
N ILE A 358 17.80 -13.49 27.06
CA ILE A 358 17.42 -13.23 25.67
C ILE A 358 16.64 -11.92 25.63
N ASP A 359 16.77 -11.19 24.53
CA ASP A 359 15.92 -10.04 24.22
C ASP A 359 14.78 -10.50 23.30
N ALA A 360 13.56 -10.11 23.65
CA ALA A 360 12.32 -10.49 22.98
C ALA A 360 11.39 -9.27 22.87
N ASN A 361 10.50 -9.25 21.88
CA ASN A 361 9.58 -8.15 21.69
C ASN A 361 8.18 -8.61 21.25
N ILE A 362 7.22 -8.52 22.17
CA ILE A 362 5.79 -8.64 21.90
C ILE A 362 5.27 -7.34 21.26
N MET A 363 4.95 -7.39 19.97
CA MET A 363 4.53 -6.25 19.16
C MET A 363 3.12 -5.75 19.48
N ASP A 364 2.17 -6.65 19.73
CA ASP A 364 0.79 -6.34 20.13
C ASP A 364 0.10 -7.56 20.78
N GLY A 365 -1.23 -7.50 20.98
CA GLY A 365 -2.00 -8.55 21.63
C GLY A 365 -2.16 -9.85 20.84
N GLU A 366 -1.82 -9.87 19.55
CA GLU A 366 -1.81 -11.10 18.74
C GLU A 366 -0.40 -11.72 18.67
N ASP A 367 0.63 -11.00 19.12
CA ASP A 367 2.00 -11.50 19.18
C ASP A 367 2.17 -12.44 20.37
N GLY A 368 2.50 -13.69 20.09
CA GLY A 368 2.67 -14.71 21.11
C GLY A 368 3.97 -15.48 20.93
N ASP A 369 4.98 -15.18 21.73
CA ASP A 369 6.29 -15.81 21.59
C ASP A 369 6.37 -17.18 22.27
N PHE A 370 6.69 -18.21 21.48
CA PHE A 370 6.99 -19.54 22.00
C PHE A 370 8.49 -19.80 22.01
N TYR A 371 8.99 -20.26 23.15
CA TYR A 371 10.37 -20.71 23.30
C TYR A 371 10.42 -22.17 23.74
N ARG A 372 11.52 -22.86 23.42
CA ARG A 372 11.77 -24.24 23.86
C ARG A 372 13.17 -24.38 24.43
N PHE A 373 13.29 -25.18 25.48
CA PHE A 373 14.56 -25.53 26.10
C PHE A 373 14.51 -26.97 26.62
N LYS A 374 15.66 -27.49 27.04
CA LYS A 374 15.78 -28.82 27.66
C LYS A 374 16.38 -28.67 29.05
N THR A 375 15.77 -29.30 30.03
CA THR A 375 16.34 -29.42 31.38
C THR A 375 17.38 -30.54 31.40
N VAL A 376 18.45 -30.34 32.18
CA VAL A 376 19.53 -31.34 32.33
C VAL A 376 19.26 -32.27 33.51
N THR A 377 18.57 -31.78 34.54
CA THR A 377 18.31 -32.51 35.79
C THR A 377 16.82 -32.81 35.92
N LYS A 378 16.48 -34.09 36.05
CA LYS A 378 15.09 -34.53 36.27
C LYS A 378 14.58 -34.04 37.64
N GLY A 379 13.41 -33.41 37.66
CA GLY A 379 12.79 -32.87 38.87
C GLY A 379 13.40 -31.56 39.37
N ALA A 380 14.22 -30.89 38.56
CA ALA A 380 14.70 -29.56 38.89
C ALA A 380 13.57 -28.53 38.69
N THR A 381 13.41 -27.64 39.68
CA THR A 381 12.55 -26.47 39.53
C THR A 381 13.18 -25.49 38.54
N VAL A 382 12.40 -25.07 37.55
CA VAL A 382 12.77 -24.04 36.58
C VAL A 382 12.14 -22.73 37.02
N LYS A 383 12.95 -21.69 37.14
CA LYS A 383 12.49 -20.30 37.34
C LYS A 383 12.62 -19.54 36.02
N ILE A 384 11.54 -18.88 35.61
CA ILE A 384 11.50 -17.94 34.50
C ILE A 384 11.38 -16.54 35.10
N HIS A 385 12.24 -15.64 34.65
CA HIS A 385 12.22 -14.22 35.00
C HIS A 385 12.01 -13.40 33.72
N ILE A 386 11.02 -12.52 33.73
CA ILE A 386 10.77 -11.52 32.68
C ILE A 386 11.10 -10.14 33.27
N GLU A 387 12.14 -9.53 32.72
CA GLU A 387 12.40 -8.11 32.92
C GLU A 387 11.64 -7.32 31.84
N ASN A 388 10.61 -6.59 32.27
CA ASN A 388 9.71 -5.91 31.37
C ASN A 388 10.23 -4.50 31.06
N GLN A 389 10.67 -4.29 29.82
CA GLN A 389 11.18 -3.01 29.35
C GLN A 389 10.08 -2.11 28.76
N SER A 390 8.85 -2.61 28.64
CA SER A 390 7.69 -1.85 28.17
C SER A 390 6.96 -1.20 29.35
N ILE A 391 6.29 -0.07 29.11
CA ILE A 391 5.39 0.55 30.10
C ILE A 391 3.94 0.07 29.96
N THR A 392 3.62 -0.66 28.88
CA THR A 392 2.25 -1.10 28.56
C THR A 392 2.06 -2.61 28.63
N LEU A 393 3.13 -3.40 28.45
CA LEU A 393 3.04 -4.86 28.44
C LEU A 393 2.64 -5.37 29.82
N GLN A 394 1.60 -6.20 29.86
CA GLN A 394 1.26 -7.05 31.00
C GLN A 394 1.80 -8.46 30.71
N PRO A 395 2.91 -8.88 31.32
CA PRO A 395 3.57 -10.13 30.95
C PRO A 395 2.78 -11.34 31.43
N GLY A 396 2.79 -12.41 30.63
CA GLY A 396 2.21 -13.70 31.00
C GLY A 396 3.00 -14.86 30.42
N ILE A 397 2.95 -16.00 31.10
CA ILE A 397 3.64 -17.23 30.68
C ILE A 397 2.65 -18.39 30.69
N ASN A 398 2.75 -19.24 29.68
CA ASN A 398 2.19 -20.58 29.70
C ASN A 398 3.32 -21.59 29.46
N VAL A 399 3.34 -22.65 30.26
CA VAL A 399 4.36 -23.71 30.18
C VAL A 399 3.71 -24.99 29.66
N PHE A 400 4.40 -25.64 28.73
CA PHE A 400 3.95 -26.88 28.08
C PHE A 400 5.05 -27.94 28.16
N ASP A 401 4.65 -29.21 28.22
CA ASP A 401 5.58 -30.34 28.13
C ASP A 401 6.01 -30.63 26.67
N SER A 402 6.86 -31.64 26.48
CA SER A 402 7.30 -32.06 25.13
C SER A 402 6.17 -32.60 24.24
N ASN A 403 5.05 -33.01 24.84
CA ASN A 403 3.83 -33.43 24.15
C ASN A 403 2.90 -32.25 23.84
N LYS A 404 3.30 -31.01 24.19
CA LYS A 404 2.51 -29.77 24.06
C LYS A 404 1.29 -29.73 24.98
N SER A 405 1.30 -30.51 26.06
CA SER A 405 0.28 -30.46 27.10
C SER A 405 0.61 -29.34 28.07
N ARG A 406 -0.37 -28.50 28.44
CA ARG A 406 -0.15 -27.37 29.36
C ARG A 406 0.13 -27.89 30.76
N LEU A 407 1.28 -27.53 31.30
CA LEU A 407 1.70 -27.83 32.68
C LEU A 407 1.21 -26.77 33.66
N GLY A 408 1.15 -25.51 33.22
CA GLY A 408 0.79 -24.38 34.05
C GLY A 408 1.01 -23.05 33.34
N GLY A 409 0.88 -21.96 34.09
CA GLY A 409 1.07 -20.61 33.60
C GLY A 409 0.38 -19.61 34.50
N ASP A 410 0.83 -18.36 34.45
CA ASP A 410 0.31 -17.25 35.22
C ASP A 410 0.64 -15.92 34.49
N TYR A 411 0.06 -14.80 34.93
CA TYR A 411 0.28 -13.49 34.33
C TYR A 411 0.30 -12.38 35.39
N HIS A 412 0.93 -11.24 35.04
CA HIS A 412 0.97 -10.06 35.88
C HIS A 412 0.13 -8.93 35.27
N GLY A 413 -0.99 -8.59 35.91
CA GLY A 413 -1.96 -7.61 35.39
C GLY A 413 -1.54 -6.15 35.44
N THR A 414 -0.41 -5.80 36.08
CA THR A 414 0.11 -4.43 36.10
C THR A 414 0.99 -4.18 34.87
N PRO A 415 0.65 -3.20 34.00
CA PRO A 415 1.50 -2.80 32.88
C PRO A 415 2.91 -2.41 33.34
N GLY A 416 3.92 -2.89 32.62
CA GLY A 416 5.33 -2.59 32.87
C GLY A 416 5.94 -3.25 34.11
N ALA A 417 5.20 -4.13 34.80
CA ALA A 417 5.78 -4.90 35.90
C ALA A 417 6.69 -6.02 35.36
N ASN A 418 7.78 -6.27 36.08
CA ASN A 418 8.56 -7.50 35.95
C ASN A 418 7.76 -8.71 36.45
N PHE A 419 8.09 -9.91 35.98
CA PHE A 419 7.33 -11.11 36.30
C PHE A 419 8.25 -12.31 36.55
N ASP A 420 7.97 -13.06 37.61
CA ASP A 420 8.67 -14.29 37.99
C ASP A 420 7.68 -15.45 38.02
N TYR A 421 8.03 -16.56 37.38
CA TYR A 421 7.24 -17.80 37.41
C TYR A 421 8.15 -19.00 37.69
N SER A 422 7.68 -19.96 38.49
CA SER A 422 8.43 -21.18 38.78
C SER A 422 7.56 -22.42 38.64
N PHE A 423 8.12 -23.49 38.07
CA PHE A 423 7.45 -24.78 37.91
C PHE A 423 8.46 -25.93 38.07
N SER A 424 7.99 -27.16 38.24
CA SER A 424 8.83 -28.36 38.43
C SER A 424 8.45 -29.50 37.50
#